data_AF-A0A8X6NR80-F1
#
_entry.id   AF-A0A8X6NR80-F1
#
_cell.length_a   1.000
_cell.length_b   1.000
_cell.length_c   1.000
_cell.angle_alpha   90.00
_cell.angle_beta   90.00
_cell.angle_gamma   90.00
#
_symmetry.space_group_name_H-M   'P 1'
#
loop_
_entity.id
_entity.type
_entity.pdbx_description
1 polymer ?
#
loop_
_entity_poly.entity_id
_entity_poly.type
_entity_poly.pdbx_seq_one_letter_code
_entity_poly.pdbx_strand_id
1 'polypeptide(L)'
;MAVTTTDTEIKMKIDSVEDARRAYEFYTEREKKLDAELQTFIQQHDRQDDKVLSLQKMMPQLQLAHSDAQQLSGMIAFTSALAENISSKVKQLDVTRSRVLECMQRVEDILDLKFCTDGVQTALQNEDYEQAAAHIHRFLSLDKTVLKKSAADSNEGSSLDEAFEKLHEAETQLKAIVMRKFDEAVRDEDVASVERFFKIFPLLNQHNEGLKKFSTYLCSQ
;
A
#
# COMPACT_ATOMS: atom_id res chain seq x y z
N MET A 1 2.11 66.73 9.26
CA MET A 1 1.92 67.86 8.33
C MET A 1 1.33 68.99 9.14
N ALA A 2 2.07 70.10 9.24
CA ALA A 2 1.73 71.24 10.07
C ALA A 2 0.50 71.95 9.51
N VAL A 3 -0.57 72.03 10.31
CA VAL A 3 -1.65 72.99 10.05
C VAL A 3 -1.21 74.30 10.69
N THR A 4 -0.42 75.05 9.93
CA THR A 4 -0.23 76.49 10.13
C THR A 4 -1.57 77.18 9.86
N THR A 5 -2.39 77.35 10.90
CA THR A 5 -3.43 78.38 10.90
C THR A 5 -2.85 79.59 11.63
N THR A 6 -1.90 80.24 10.97
CA THR A 6 -1.54 81.62 11.30
C THR A 6 -2.68 82.54 10.90
N ASP A 7 -2.97 83.48 11.79
CA ASP A 7 -3.49 84.80 11.47
C ASP A 7 -4.84 84.87 10.78
N THR A 8 -5.86 85.16 11.58
CA THR A 8 -6.68 86.33 11.30
C THR A 8 -7.37 86.77 12.60
N GLU A 9 -6.58 87.40 13.48
CA GLU A 9 -7.12 88.46 14.35
C GLU A 9 -7.72 89.56 13.46
N ILE A 10 -8.92 89.34 12.93
CA ILE A 10 -9.68 90.40 12.27
C ILE A 10 -10.40 91.14 13.39
N LYS A 11 -9.66 91.96 14.14
CA LYS A 11 -10.26 93.12 14.80
C LYS A 11 -10.74 94.04 13.67
N MET A 12 -11.93 93.81 13.14
CA MET A 12 -12.63 94.81 12.33
C MET A 12 -12.71 96.06 13.20
N LYS A 13 -12.06 97.16 12.80
CA LYS A 13 -12.27 98.47 13.43
C LYS A 13 -13.71 98.86 13.14
N ILE A 14 -14.51 98.97 14.20
CA ILE A 14 -15.93 99.31 14.11
C ILE A 14 -16.04 100.83 14.28
N ASP A 15 -15.85 101.57 13.19
CA ASP A 15 -15.94 103.03 13.19
C ASP A 15 -17.30 103.53 12.63
N SER A 16 -18.14 102.63 12.09
CA SER A 16 -19.49 102.90 11.58
C SER A 16 -20.47 101.75 11.88
N VAL A 17 -21.77 102.07 11.98
CA VAL A 17 -22.86 101.07 12.16
C VAL A 17 -22.90 100.06 11.01
N GLU A 18 -22.50 100.47 9.81
CA GLU A 18 -22.44 99.61 8.63
C GLU A 18 -21.29 98.60 8.71
N ASP A 19 -20.15 98.98 9.30
CA ASP A 19 -19.01 98.09 9.52
C ASP A 19 -19.30 97.06 10.62
N ALA A 20 -20.03 97.46 11.67
CA ALA A 20 -20.53 96.55 12.70
C ALA A 20 -21.44 95.46 12.10
N ARG A 21 -22.33 95.86 11.18
CA ARG A 21 -23.25 94.94 10.51
C ARG A 21 -22.51 93.93 9.61
N ARG A 22 -21.52 94.39 8.85
CA ARG A 22 -20.67 93.50 8.02
C ARG A 22 -19.86 92.52 8.86
N ALA A 23 -19.30 92.98 9.98
CA ALA A 23 -18.61 92.12 10.93
C ALA A 23 -19.56 91.03 11.48
N TYR A 24 -20.76 91.43 11.89
CA TYR A 24 -21.77 90.52 12.40
C TYR A 24 -22.19 89.47 11.36
N GLU A 25 -22.46 89.89 10.12
CA GLU A 25 -22.82 88.98 9.01
C GLU A 25 -21.67 87.98 8.72
N PHE A 26 -20.41 88.45 8.71
CA PHE A 26 -19.23 87.60 8.52
C PHE A 26 -19.05 86.57 9.65
N TYR A 27 -19.15 86.98 10.91
CA TYR A 27 -19.03 86.06 12.04
C TYR A 27 -20.19 85.06 12.08
N THR A 28 -21.40 85.48 11.74
CA THR A 28 -22.58 84.58 11.69
C THR A 28 -22.42 83.53 10.59
N GLU A 29 -21.86 83.88 9.43
CA GLU A 29 -21.60 82.93 8.35
C GLU A 29 -20.47 81.96 8.72
N ARG A 30 -19.42 82.45 9.39
CA ARG A 30 -18.34 81.60 9.91
C ARG A 30 -18.81 80.64 11.01
N GLU A 31 -19.68 81.10 11.91
CA GLU A 31 -20.30 80.28 12.95
C GLU A 31 -21.14 79.16 12.32
N LYS A 32 -21.99 79.49 11.34
CA LYS A 32 -22.76 78.48 10.57
C LYS A 32 -21.88 77.45 9.87
N LYS A 33 -20.77 77.89 9.28
CA LYS A 33 -19.82 76.98 8.62
C LYS A 33 -19.14 76.06 9.63
N LEU A 34 -18.71 76.61 10.77
CA LEU A 34 -18.07 75.83 11.83
C LEU A 34 -19.05 74.82 12.44
N ASP A 35 -20.31 75.21 12.66
CA ASP A 35 -21.36 74.30 13.13
C ASP A 35 -21.61 73.14 12.16
N ALA A 36 -21.63 73.42 10.85
CA ALA A 36 -21.80 72.37 9.84
C ALA A 36 -20.60 71.41 9.80
N GLU A 37 -19.38 71.92 9.92
CA GLU A 37 -18.16 71.10 10.02
C GLU A 37 -18.16 70.26 11.30
N LEU A 38 -18.54 70.84 12.44
CA LEU A 38 -18.63 70.15 13.73
C LEU A 38 -19.70 69.05 13.70
N GLN A 39 -20.87 69.33 13.12
CA GLN A 39 -21.94 68.35 12.97
C GLN A 39 -21.52 67.17 12.09
N THR A 40 -20.76 67.44 11.03
CA THR A 40 -20.18 66.38 10.18
C THR A 40 -19.18 65.54 10.96
N PHE A 41 -18.33 66.16 11.78
CA PHE A 41 -17.36 65.45 12.61
C PHE A 41 -18.03 64.58 13.68
N ILE A 42 -19.07 65.09 14.34
CA ILE A 42 -19.86 64.33 15.33
C ILE A 42 -20.51 63.12 14.67
N GLN A 43 -21.14 63.28 13.50
CA GLN A 43 -21.73 62.14 12.77
C GLN A 43 -20.69 61.09 12.36
N GLN A 44 -19.47 61.51 12.02
CA GLN A 44 -18.37 60.57 11.75
C GLN A 44 -17.93 59.83 13.01
N HIS A 45 -17.86 60.52 14.15
CA HIS A 45 -17.53 59.93 15.44
C HIS A 45 -18.57 58.88 15.86
N ASP A 46 -19.86 59.23 15.80
CA ASP A 46 -20.95 58.30 16.13
C ASP A 46 -20.91 57.04 15.25
N ARG A 47 -20.64 57.21 13.95
CA ARG A 47 -20.49 56.09 13.02
C ARG A 47 -19.27 55.22 13.34
N GLN A 48 -18.19 55.80 13.88
CA GLN A 48 -17.02 55.04 14.31
C GLN A 48 -17.30 54.26 15.59
N ASP A 49 -17.98 54.89 16.56
CA ASP A 49 -18.39 54.25 17.80
C ASP A 49 -19.32 53.05 17.55
N ASP A 50 -20.28 53.18 16.63
CA ASP A 50 -21.15 52.08 16.21
C ASP A 50 -20.36 50.89 15.65
N LYS A 51 -19.32 51.18 14.84
CA LYS A 51 -18.45 50.13 14.30
C LYS A 51 -17.63 49.46 15.39
N VAL A 52 -17.09 50.22 16.33
CA VAL A 52 -16.34 49.68 17.48
C VAL A 52 -17.25 48.79 18.34
N LEU A 53 -18.47 49.22 18.63
CA LEU A 53 -19.46 48.42 19.35
C LEU A 53 -19.81 47.13 18.59
N SER A 54 -19.95 47.20 17.26
CA SER A 54 -20.20 45.99 16.45
C SER A 54 -19.04 44.99 16.51
N LEU A 55 -17.79 45.48 16.48
CA LEU A 55 -16.60 44.64 16.60
C LEU A 55 -16.49 44.02 17.99
N GLN A 56 -16.77 44.79 19.04
CA GLN A 56 -16.78 44.29 20.42
C GLN A 56 -17.83 43.18 20.61
N LYS A 57 -19.00 43.29 19.97
CA LYS A 57 -20.04 42.25 19.99
C LYS A 57 -19.61 40.96 19.27
N MET A 58 -18.78 41.05 18.23
CA MET A 58 -18.29 39.88 17.49
C MET A 58 -17.09 39.21 18.16
N MET A 59 -16.33 39.93 19.00
CA MET A 59 -15.12 39.43 19.63
C MET A 59 -15.31 38.12 20.42
N PRO A 60 -16.38 37.93 21.22
CA PRO A 60 -16.64 36.66 21.89
C PRO A 60 -16.85 35.47 20.93
N GLN A 61 -17.51 35.71 19.79
CA GLN A 61 -17.74 34.66 18.79
C GLN A 61 -16.44 34.25 18.11
N LEU A 62 -15.56 35.22 17.81
CA LEU A 62 -14.23 34.95 17.28
C LEU A 62 -13.34 34.20 18.28
N GLN A 63 -13.41 34.55 19.57
CA GLN A 63 -12.68 33.84 20.62
C GLN A 63 -13.16 32.40 20.77
N LEU A 64 -14.47 32.16 20.73
CA LEU A 64 -15.04 30.82 20.76
C LEU A 64 -14.59 30.01 19.54
N ALA A 65 -14.73 30.56 18.33
CA ALA A 65 -14.29 29.90 17.10
C ALA A 65 -12.79 29.61 17.10
N HIS A 66 -11.96 30.50 17.66
CA HIS A 66 -10.54 30.27 17.82
C HIS A 66 -10.24 29.12 18.79
N SER A 67 -10.91 29.08 19.93
CA SER A 67 -10.80 27.98 20.90
C SER A 67 -11.21 26.65 20.28
N ASP A 68 -12.36 26.62 19.59
CA ASP A 68 -12.85 25.41 18.92
C ASP A 68 -11.87 24.93 17.84
N ALA A 69 -11.30 25.85 17.05
CA ALA A 69 -10.29 25.53 16.06
C ALA A 69 -9.00 24.98 16.69
N GLN A 70 -8.56 25.53 17.83
CA GLN A 70 -7.41 25.00 18.56
C GLN A 70 -7.67 23.60 19.11
N GLN A 71 -8.85 23.37 19.69
CA GLN A 71 -9.25 22.04 20.18
C GLN A 71 -9.33 21.03 19.05
N LEU A 72 -9.94 21.39 17.93
CA LEU A 72 -10.03 20.54 16.74
C LEU A 72 -8.64 20.22 16.18
N SER A 73 -7.75 21.21 16.08
CA SER A 73 -6.38 21.00 15.64
C SER A 73 -5.63 20.02 16.56
N GLY A 74 -5.82 20.14 17.88
CA GLY A 74 -5.25 19.21 18.85
C GLY A 74 -5.80 17.78 18.68
N MET A 75 -7.11 17.65 18.48
CA MET A 75 -7.76 16.36 18.24
C MET A 75 -7.26 15.72 16.94
N ILE A 76 -7.16 16.47 15.84
CA ILE A 76 -6.63 15.98 14.57
C ILE A 76 -5.18 15.52 14.73
N ALA A 77 -4.33 16.30 15.42
CA ALA A 77 -2.95 15.92 15.67
C ALA A 77 -2.85 14.62 16.50
N PHE A 78 -3.66 14.49 17.54
CA PHE A 78 -3.73 13.27 18.36
C PHE A 78 -4.21 12.07 17.55
N THR A 79 -5.29 12.20 16.79
CA THR A 79 -5.82 11.13 15.93
C THR A 79 -4.81 10.73 14.86
N SER A 80 -4.12 11.69 14.24
CA SER A 80 -3.06 11.42 13.26
C SER A 80 -1.90 10.64 13.89
N ALA A 81 -1.46 11.03 15.08
CA ALA A 81 -0.39 10.31 15.79
C ALA A 81 -0.80 8.88 16.15
N LEU A 82 -2.05 8.69 16.59
CA LEU A 82 -2.60 7.37 16.86
C LEU A 82 -2.67 6.50 15.59
N ALA A 83 -3.18 7.07 14.49
CA ALA A 83 -3.26 6.38 13.21
C ALA A 83 -1.87 5.96 12.71
N GLU A 84 -0.85 6.83 12.83
CA GLU A 84 0.52 6.50 12.46
C GLU A 84 1.11 5.39 13.35
N ASN A 85 0.81 5.41 14.65
CA ASN A 85 1.24 4.34 15.56
C ASN A 85 0.57 3.00 15.22
N ILE A 86 -0.70 3.01 14.87
CA ILE A 86 -1.42 1.79 14.48
C ILE A 86 -0.89 1.28 13.13
N SER A 87 -0.78 2.15 12.12
CA SER A 87 -0.28 1.79 10.79
C SER A 87 1.13 1.22 10.85
N SER A 88 2.03 1.80 11.65
CA SER A 88 3.40 1.29 11.82
C SER A 88 3.42 -0.10 12.47
N LYS A 89 2.58 -0.34 13.48
CA LYS A 89 2.43 -1.67 14.10
C LYS A 89 1.85 -2.70 13.13
N VAL A 90 0.83 -2.34 12.36
CA VAL A 90 0.24 -3.22 11.32
C VAL A 90 1.30 -3.57 10.28
N LYS A 91 2.07 -2.59 9.81
CA LYS A 91 3.16 -2.85 8.85
C LYS A 91 4.22 -3.81 9.41
N GLN A 92 4.59 -3.68 10.69
CA GLN A 92 5.51 -4.62 11.33
C GLN A 92 4.90 -6.03 11.45
N LEU A 93 3.61 -6.11 11.77
CA LEU A 93 2.89 -7.38 11.83
C LEU A 93 2.83 -8.04 10.44
N ASP A 94 2.55 -7.28 9.39
CA ASP A 94 2.46 -7.78 8.02
C ASP A 94 3.80 -8.34 7.53
N VAL A 95 4.91 -7.65 7.82
CA VAL A 95 6.26 -8.17 7.51
C VAL A 95 6.51 -9.47 8.25
N THR A 96 6.15 -9.55 9.53
CA THR A 96 6.32 -10.77 10.33
C THR A 96 5.46 -11.90 9.77
N ARG A 97 4.20 -11.62 9.44
CA ARG A 97 3.27 -12.57 8.83
C ARG A 97 3.79 -13.09 7.50
N SER A 98 4.27 -12.21 6.62
CA SER A 98 4.85 -12.59 5.32
C SER A 98 6.02 -13.55 5.52
N ARG A 99 6.94 -13.23 6.43
CA ARG A 99 8.09 -14.09 6.74
C ARG A 99 7.69 -15.44 7.32
N VAL A 100 6.66 -15.48 8.16
CA VAL A 100 6.13 -16.74 8.71
C VAL A 100 5.49 -17.58 7.62
N LEU A 101 4.69 -16.98 6.73
CA LEU A 101 4.09 -17.68 5.58
C LEU A 101 5.17 -18.24 4.65
N GLU A 102 6.19 -17.46 4.34
CA GLU A 102 7.34 -17.95 3.56
C GLU A 102 8.05 -19.12 4.24
N CYS A 103 8.25 -19.05 5.57
CA CYS A 103 8.86 -20.15 6.32
C CYS A 103 7.99 -21.42 6.30
N MET A 104 6.67 -21.28 6.48
CA MET A 104 5.75 -22.43 6.40
C MET A 104 5.78 -23.08 5.01
N GLN A 105 5.72 -22.29 3.93
CA GLN A 105 5.85 -22.82 2.58
C GLN A 105 7.17 -23.57 2.39
N ARG A 106 8.29 -23.02 2.88
CA ARG A 106 9.60 -23.69 2.82
C ARG A 106 9.60 -25.03 3.56
N VAL A 107 8.96 -25.09 4.74
CA VAL A 107 8.85 -26.34 5.51
C VAL A 107 8.00 -27.36 4.76
N GLU A 108 6.88 -26.94 4.17
CA GLU A 108 6.04 -27.81 3.33
C GLU A 108 6.83 -28.36 2.13
N ASP A 109 7.58 -27.51 1.42
CA ASP A 109 8.37 -27.94 0.26
C ASP A 109 9.47 -28.95 0.66
N ILE A 110 10.13 -28.77 1.81
CA ILE A 110 11.14 -29.70 2.34
C ILE A 110 10.50 -31.03 2.76
N LEU A 111 9.34 -30.98 3.43
CA LEU A 111 8.60 -32.19 3.80
C LEU A 111 8.18 -32.96 2.55
N ASP A 112 7.66 -32.26 1.54
CA ASP A 112 7.30 -32.86 0.25
C ASP A 112 8.48 -33.51 -0.44
N LEU A 113 9.67 -32.88 -0.41
CA LEU A 113 10.88 -33.47 -0.97
C LEU A 113 11.27 -34.76 -0.23
N LYS A 114 11.23 -34.77 1.11
CA LYS A 114 11.51 -35.98 1.91
C LYS A 114 10.50 -37.08 1.61
N PHE A 115 9.21 -36.76 1.59
CA PHE A 115 8.14 -37.71 1.24
C PHE A 115 8.31 -38.28 -0.17
N CYS A 116 8.69 -37.47 -1.15
CA CYS A 116 8.96 -37.96 -2.50
C CYS A 116 10.20 -38.88 -2.51
N THR A 117 11.27 -38.50 -1.82
CA THR A 117 12.51 -39.31 -1.77
C THR A 117 12.25 -40.69 -1.16
N ASP A 118 11.62 -40.74 0.01
CA ASP A 118 11.32 -41.98 0.73
C ASP A 118 10.25 -42.81 0.00
N GLY A 119 9.23 -42.14 -0.55
CA GLY A 119 8.13 -42.77 -1.29
C GLY A 119 8.60 -43.42 -2.58
N VAL A 120 9.46 -42.75 -3.36
CA VAL A 120 10.03 -43.33 -4.59
C VAL A 120 10.91 -44.53 -4.27
N GLN A 121 11.76 -44.44 -3.23
CA GLN A 121 12.63 -45.55 -2.85
C GLN A 121 11.82 -46.79 -2.44
N THR A 122 10.75 -46.58 -1.65
CA THR A 122 9.86 -47.67 -1.21
C THR A 122 9.05 -48.26 -2.37
N ALA A 123 8.51 -47.41 -3.25
CA ALA A 123 7.73 -47.85 -4.41
C ALA A 123 8.58 -48.65 -5.40
N LEU A 124 9.83 -48.23 -5.65
CA LEU A 124 10.78 -48.99 -6.48
C LEU A 124 11.12 -50.35 -5.87
N GLN A 125 11.29 -50.44 -4.55
CA GLN A 125 11.56 -51.72 -3.87
C GLN A 125 10.39 -52.69 -3.96
N ASN A 126 9.16 -52.18 -3.96
CA ASN A 126 7.94 -52.99 -4.07
C ASN A 126 7.51 -53.26 -5.52
N GLU A 127 8.30 -52.82 -6.52
CA GLU A 127 7.96 -52.88 -7.94
C GLU A 127 6.63 -52.16 -8.30
N ASP A 128 6.21 -51.19 -7.48
CA ASP A 128 5.05 -50.33 -7.73
C ASP A 128 5.47 -49.09 -8.54
N TYR A 129 5.57 -49.28 -9.84
CA TYR A 129 6.07 -48.26 -10.77
C TYR A 129 5.13 -47.06 -10.93
N GLU A 130 3.82 -47.22 -10.75
CA GLU A 130 2.86 -46.13 -10.78
C GLU A 130 3.02 -45.18 -9.60
N GLN A 131 3.14 -45.73 -8.38
CA GLN A 131 3.40 -44.88 -7.22
C GLN A 131 4.75 -44.17 -7.32
N ALA A 132 5.78 -44.87 -7.77
CA ALA A 132 7.08 -44.26 -8.01
C ALA A 132 6.98 -43.09 -9.01
N ALA A 133 6.23 -43.28 -10.10
CA ALA A 133 6.00 -42.23 -11.10
C ALA A 133 5.18 -41.06 -10.55
N ALA A 134 4.20 -41.31 -9.68
CA ALA A 134 3.41 -40.25 -9.04
C ALA A 134 4.28 -39.37 -8.14
N HIS A 135 5.18 -39.96 -7.34
CA HIS A 135 6.11 -39.21 -6.51
C HIS A 135 7.14 -38.43 -7.34
N ILE A 136 7.67 -39.02 -8.43
CA ILE A 136 8.57 -38.31 -9.35
C ILE A 136 7.85 -37.15 -10.06
N HIS A 137 6.61 -37.34 -10.49
CA HIS A 137 5.82 -36.28 -11.11
C HIS A 137 5.61 -35.09 -10.14
N ARG A 138 5.30 -35.38 -8.87
CA ARG A 138 5.22 -34.36 -7.83
C ARG A 138 6.55 -33.63 -7.71
N PHE A 139 7.66 -34.35 -7.57
CA PHE A 139 9.00 -33.75 -7.55
C PHE A 139 9.31 -32.85 -8.76
N LEU A 140 8.95 -33.27 -9.98
CA LEU A 140 9.14 -32.48 -11.20
C LEU A 140 8.28 -31.20 -11.22
N SER A 141 7.21 -31.17 -10.42
CA SER A 141 6.34 -30.00 -10.27
C SER A 141 6.82 -29.02 -9.19
N LEU A 142 7.78 -29.42 -8.32
CA LEU A 142 8.36 -28.53 -7.31
C LEU A 142 9.37 -27.56 -7.94
N ASP A 143 9.37 -26.29 -7.50
CA ASP A 143 10.35 -25.30 -7.93
C ASP A 143 11.70 -25.52 -7.24
N LYS A 144 12.62 -26.16 -7.96
CA LYS A 144 13.99 -26.45 -7.51
C LYS A 144 14.77 -25.19 -7.12
N THR A 145 14.47 -24.04 -7.73
CA THR A 145 15.21 -22.80 -7.46
C THR A 145 14.85 -22.18 -6.11
N VAL A 146 13.59 -22.31 -5.69
CA VAL A 146 13.11 -21.86 -4.38
C VAL A 146 13.64 -22.76 -3.27
N LEU A 147 13.66 -24.07 -3.50
CA LEU A 147 14.23 -25.06 -2.58
C LEU A 147 15.73 -24.87 -2.37
N LYS A 148 16.52 -24.72 -3.43
CA LYS A 148 17.98 -24.54 -3.33
C LYS A 148 18.39 -23.21 -2.69
N LYS A 149 17.65 -22.12 -2.95
CA LYS A 149 17.87 -20.85 -2.23
C LYS A 149 17.57 -20.98 -0.74
N SER A 150 16.56 -21.76 -0.37
CA SER A 150 16.19 -22.00 1.03
C SER A 150 17.22 -22.86 1.77
N ALA A 151 17.86 -23.79 1.06
CA ALA A 151 18.92 -24.66 1.60
C ALA A 151 20.25 -23.93 1.82
N ALA A 152 20.56 -22.89 1.03
CA ALA A 152 21.80 -22.11 1.17
C ALA A 152 21.88 -21.33 2.50
N ASP A 153 20.74 -20.97 3.08
CA ASP A 153 20.65 -20.25 4.36
C ASP A 153 20.70 -21.19 5.58
N SER A 154 20.67 -22.51 5.38
CA SER A 154 20.65 -23.52 6.44
C SER A 154 21.82 -24.49 6.30
N ASN A 155 22.38 -24.95 7.42
CA ASN A 155 23.54 -25.87 7.42
C ASN A 155 23.20 -27.29 6.90
N GLU A 156 22.00 -27.48 6.36
CA GLU A 156 21.50 -28.73 5.77
C GLU A 156 21.58 -28.76 4.22
N GLY A 157 22.24 -27.78 3.61
CA GLY A 157 22.43 -27.71 2.15
C GLY A 157 22.91 -29.03 1.53
N SER A 158 23.81 -29.76 2.20
CA SER A 158 24.31 -31.06 1.72
C SER A 158 23.24 -32.15 1.71
N SER A 159 22.36 -32.19 2.71
CA SER A 159 21.29 -33.20 2.83
C SER A 159 20.23 -33.02 1.74
N LEU A 160 19.93 -31.78 1.38
CA LEU A 160 18.95 -31.48 0.34
C LEU A 160 19.48 -31.82 -1.05
N ASP A 161 20.74 -31.48 -1.35
CA ASP A 161 21.38 -31.85 -2.62
C ASP A 161 21.47 -33.37 -2.77
N GLU A 162 21.78 -34.13 -1.71
CA GLU A 162 21.73 -35.59 -1.73
C GLU A 162 20.32 -36.15 -2.07
N ALA A 163 19.26 -35.54 -1.53
CA ALA A 163 17.88 -35.94 -1.85
C ALA A 163 17.53 -35.65 -3.31
N PHE A 164 18.00 -34.53 -3.86
CA PHE A 164 17.84 -34.21 -5.28
C PHE A 164 18.55 -35.22 -6.19
N GLU A 165 19.80 -35.57 -5.87
CA GLU A 165 20.56 -36.57 -6.63
C GLU A 165 19.86 -37.94 -6.60
N LYS A 166 19.41 -38.39 -5.42
CA LYS A 166 18.66 -39.65 -5.28
C LYS A 166 17.38 -39.67 -6.09
N LEU A 167 16.60 -38.58 -6.08
CA LEU A 167 15.37 -38.49 -6.86
C LEU A 167 15.63 -38.49 -8.37
N HIS A 168 16.72 -37.85 -8.82
CA HIS A 168 17.08 -37.86 -10.24
C HIS A 168 17.62 -39.21 -10.70
N GLU A 169 18.37 -39.90 -9.84
CA GLU A 169 18.79 -41.27 -10.06
C GLU A 169 17.56 -42.19 -10.17
N ALA A 170 16.64 -42.09 -9.22
CA ALA A 170 15.41 -42.87 -9.24
C ALA A 170 14.50 -42.57 -10.44
N GLU A 171 14.42 -41.31 -10.87
CA GLU A 171 13.75 -40.90 -12.12
C GLU A 171 14.36 -41.63 -13.33
N THR A 172 15.68 -41.63 -13.44
CA THR A 172 16.41 -42.26 -14.55
C THR A 172 16.22 -43.78 -14.53
N GLN A 173 16.33 -44.40 -13.36
CA GLN A 173 16.09 -45.83 -13.16
C GLN A 173 14.64 -46.19 -13.54
N LEU A 174 13.65 -45.44 -13.08
CA LEU A 174 12.24 -45.72 -13.36
C LEU A 174 11.93 -45.58 -14.86
N LYS A 175 12.47 -44.58 -15.54
CA LYS A 175 12.33 -44.44 -17.01
C LYS A 175 12.85 -45.68 -17.73
N ALA A 176 14.05 -46.15 -17.38
CA ALA A 176 14.63 -47.35 -17.99
C ALA A 176 13.78 -48.61 -17.73
N ILE A 177 13.28 -48.77 -16.50
CA ILE A 177 12.43 -49.92 -16.13
C ILE A 177 11.11 -49.89 -16.89
N VAL A 178 10.41 -48.74 -16.92
CA VAL A 178 9.13 -48.58 -17.62
C VAL A 178 9.29 -48.82 -19.11
N MET A 179 10.36 -48.31 -19.74
CA MET A 179 10.63 -48.58 -21.16
C MET A 179 10.81 -50.07 -21.44
N ARG A 180 11.62 -50.76 -20.63
CA ARG A 180 11.88 -52.19 -20.78
C ARG A 180 10.61 -53.02 -20.55
N LYS A 181 9.86 -52.72 -19.49
CA LYS A 181 8.62 -53.42 -19.14
C LYS A 181 7.52 -53.18 -20.18
N PHE A 182 7.45 -52.00 -20.78
CA PHE A 182 6.56 -51.72 -21.89
C PHE A 182 6.91 -52.59 -23.11
N ASP A 183 8.19 -52.65 -23.49
CA ASP A 183 8.63 -53.48 -24.63
C ASP A 183 8.40 -54.97 -24.38
N GLU A 184 8.60 -55.44 -23.14
CA GLU A 184 8.26 -56.81 -22.71
C GLU A 184 6.76 -57.08 -22.86
N ALA A 185 5.90 -56.20 -22.35
CA ALA A 185 4.44 -56.34 -22.46
C ALA A 185 3.95 -56.35 -23.91
N VAL A 186 4.59 -55.57 -24.80
CA VAL A 186 4.29 -55.58 -26.23
C VAL A 186 4.66 -56.92 -26.87
N ARG A 187 5.82 -57.52 -26.54
CA ARG A 187 6.22 -58.83 -27.07
C ARG A 187 5.34 -59.97 -26.56
N ASP A 188 4.89 -59.88 -25.31
CA ASP A 188 4.08 -60.90 -24.67
C ASP A 188 2.57 -60.75 -24.99
N GLU A 189 2.20 -59.78 -25.85
CA GLU A 189 0.83 -59.44 -26.25
C GLU A 189 -0.12 -59.11 -25.07
N ASP A 190 0.43 -58.66 -23.92
CA ASP A 190 -0.35 -58.29 -22.74
C ASP A 190 -0.87 -56.83 -22.83
N VAL A 191 -2.06 -56.69 -23.41
CA VAL A 191 -2.75 -55.40 -23.58
C VAL A 191 -2.93 -54.66 -22.26
N ALA A 192 -3.22 -55.35 -21.15
CA ALA A 192 -3.46 -54.72 -19.86
C ALA A 192 -2.19 -54.06 -19.32
N SER A 193 -1.05 -54.75 -19.42
CA SER A 193 0.24 -54.18 -19.02
C SER A 193 0.70 -53.05 -19.95
N VAL A 194 0.45 -53.15 -21.26
CA VAL A 194 0.76 -52.06 -22.21
C VAL A 194 0.01 -50.78 -21.84
N GLU A 195 -1.30 -50.84 -21.55
CA GLU A 195 -2.07 -49.67 -21.12
C GLU A 195 -1.60 -49.12 -19.76
N ARG A 196 -1.22 -50.01 -18.84
CA ARG A 196 -0.72 -49.65 -17.50
C ARG A 196 0.57 -48.83 -17.60
N PHE A 197 1.57 -49.34 -18.33
CA PHE A 197 2.85 -48.65 -18.52
C PHE A 197 2.71 -47.40 -19.40
N PHE A 198 1.77 -47.38 -20.36
CA PHE A 198 1.49 -46.18 -21.16
C PHE A 198 1.10 -44.97 -20.30
N LYS A 199 0.28 -45.18 -19.27
CA LYS A 199 -0.16 -44.12 -18.33
C LYS A 199 0.98 -43.53 -17.49
N ILE A 200 2.10 -44.22 -17.38
CA ILE A 200 3.26 -43.78 -16.59
C ILE A 200 4.13 -42.79 -17.36
N PHE A 201 4.23 -42.88 -18.69
CA PHE A 201 5.07 -41.99 -19.49
C PHE A 201 4.75 -40.49 -19.31
N PRO A 202 3.47 -40.05 -19.29
CA PRO A 202 3.11 -38.66 -19.00
C PRO A 202 3.66 -38.16 -17.65
N LEU A 203 3.56 -38.97 -16.60
CA LEU A 203 4.01 -38.63 -15.25
C LEU A 203 5.53 -38.40 -15.18
N LEU A 204 6.29 -39.04 -16.07
CA LEU A 204 7.76 -38.91 -16.18
C LEU A 204 8.20 -37.82 -17.18
N ASN A 205 7.29 -36.95 -17.61
CA ASN A 205 7.52 -35.97 -18.68
C ASN A 205 7.99 -36.59 -20.01
N GLN A 206 7.69 -37.88 -20.25
CA GLN A 206 8.10 -38.64 -21.43
C GLN A 206 6.96 -38.83 -22.44
N HIS A 207 6.09 -37.82 -22.56
CA HIS A 207 4.91 -37.82 -23.45
C HIS A 207 5.24 -38.24 -24.89
N ASN A 208 6.24 -37.60 -25.51
CA ASN A 208 6.60 -37.84 -26.91
C ASN A 208 7.09 -39.26 -27.15
N GLU A 209 7.89 -39.79 -26.22
CA GLU A 209 8.48 -41.12 -26.35
C GLU A 209 7.43 -42.21 -26.13
N GLY A 210 6.57 -42.04 -25.12
CA GLY A 210 5.42 -42.92 -24.89
C GLY A 210 4.46 -42.95 -26.08
N LEU A 211 4.11 -41.79 -26.64
CA LEU A 211 3.26 -41.69 -27.85
C LEU A 211 3.89 -42.39 -29.05
N LYS A 212 5.19 -42.22 -29.29
CA LYS A 212 5.89 -42.85 -30.41
C LYS A 212 5.87 -44.38 -30.29
N LYS A 213 6.17 -44.91 -29.10
CA LYS A 213 6.15 -46.36 -28.85
C LYS A 213 4.74 -46.94 -28.99
N PHE A 214 3.75 -46.29 -28.39
CA PHE A 214 2.36 -46.74 -28.48
C PHE A 214 1.81 -46.68 -29.91
N SER A 215 2.16 -45.64 -30.67
CA SER A 215 1.80 -45.57 -32.11
C SER A 215 2.44 -46.69 -32.91
N THR A 216 3.71 -47.02 -32.63
CA THR A 216 4.41 -48.12 -33.30
C THR A 216 3.74 -49.47 -33.00
N TYR A 217 3.35 -49.69 -31.74
CA TYR A 217 2.59 -50.87 -31.32
C TYR A 217 1.26 -50.99 -32.09
N LEU A 218 0.49 -49.90 -32.19
CA LEU A 218 -0.77 -49.88 -32.94
C LEU A 218 -0.59 -50.13 -34.45
N CYS A 219 0.54 -49.73 -35.03
CA CYS A 219 0.85 -50.00 -36.44
C CYS A 219 1.37 -51.42 -36.70
N SER A 220 1.85 -52.12 -35.68
CA SER A 220 2.32 -53.51 -35.76
C SER A 220 1.23 -54.55 -35.48
N GLN A 221 0.04 -54.11 -35.04
CA GLN A 221 -1.14 -54.93 -34.84
C GLN A 221 -1.97 -55.02 -36.13
#